data_AF-A0AA88DG95-F1
#
_entry.id   AF-A0AA88DG95-F1
#
_cell.length_a   1.000
_cell.length_b   1.000
_cell.length_c   1.000
_cell.angle_alpha   90.00
_cell.angle_beta   90.00
_cell.angle_gamma   90.00
#
_symmetry.space_group_name_H-M   'P 1'
#
loop_
_entity.id
_entity.type
_entity.pdbx_description
1 polymer ?
#
loop_
_entity_poly.entity_id
_entity_poly.type
_entity_poly.pdbx_seq_one_letter_code
_entity_poly.pdbx_strand_id
1 'polypeptide(L)'
;MSEFVLNKAQRLTFDSSSPNGILLFREVSKLIVAYGSRILALPNAADIYAFKYKGIWISLTILTRALAGNYVNFGVFELYGDRALADALDIALKMILSIPLADVLAFRKLTRAYFAFLEVLFSSHINVVLNLDTNTFMHIVGSLESGLKGLDTNISSQCASAVDNLAAFYFNNITMGEAPTTHSAINLSRHIADCPNLFPEILKTLFEIVLFEDCGNQWSLSRPMLSLILISEQPADQHQRLFLCFDKLMTDVTRSLDSKNRDKFTQNLTVFRHEFRVK
;
A
#
# COMPACT_ATOMS: atom_id res chain seq x y z
N MET A 1 -3.03 -13.74 -20.69
CA MET A 1 -4.00 -13.03 -19.84
C MET A 1 -3.46 -11.75 -19.22
N SER A 2 -2.27 -11.72 -18.61
CA SER A 2 -1.74 -10.48 -18.00
C SER A 2 -1.56 -9.32 -18.98
N GLU A 3 -1.26 -9.59 -20.25
CA GLU A 3 -1.22 -8.55 -21.29
C GLU A 3 -2.61 -8.11 -21.77
N PHE A 4 -3.63 -8.96 -21.62
CA PHE A 4 -4.98 -8.68 -22.08
C PHE A 4 -5.68 -7.63 -21.21
N VAL A 5 -5.36 -7.62 -19.92
CA VAL A 5 -5.85 -6.64 -18.93
C VAL A 5 -4.93 -5.42 -18.82
N LEU A 6 -3.79 -5.40 -19.51
CA LEU A 6 -2.85 -4.29 -19.44
C LEU A 6 -3.31 -3.17 -20.37
N ASN A 7 -3.77 -2.06 -19.79
CA ASN A 7 -4.13 -0.84 -20.53
C ASN A 7 -2.88 -0.05 -21.00
N LYS A 8 -1.98 -0.70 -21.74
CA LYS A 8 -0.81 -0.05 -22.33
C LYS A 8 -1.25 0.77 -23.55
N ALA A 9 -0.83 2.03 -23.63
CA ALA A 9 -1.16 2.94 -24.73
C ALA A 9 -2.68 3.14 -24.96
N GLN A 10 -3.47 3.22 -23.88
CA GLN A 10 -4.92 3.46 -23.95
C GLN A 10 -5.69 2.42 -24.78
N ARG A 11 -5.17 1.18 -24.89
CA ARG A 11 -5.84 0.09 -25.63
C ARG A 11 -7.18 -0.36 -25.04
N LEU A 12 -7.41 -0.06 -23.77
CA LEU A 12 -8.66 -0.33 -23.06
C LEU A 12 -9.34 1.00 -22.72
N THR A 13 -9.54 1.87 -23.71
CA THR A 13 -10.42 3.03 -23.59
C THR A 13 -11.84 2.63 -23.96
N PHE A 14 -12.62 2.32 -22.94
CA PHE A 14 -14.05 2.17 -23.10
C PHE A 14 -14.72 3.51 -22.80
N ASP A 15 -15.73 3.89 -23.58
CA ASP A 15 -16.57 5.03 -23.24
C ASP A 15 -17.14 4.86 -21.82
N SER A 16 -17.37 5.97 -21.11
CA SER A 16 -17.89 5.93 -19.74
C SER A 16 -19.24 5.22 -19.59
N SER A 17 -19.96 5.04 -20.70
CA SER A 17 -21.22 4.29 -20.85
C SER A 17 -21.06 2.83 -21.31
N SER A 18 -19.84 2.37 -21.59
CA SER A 18 -19.58 1.05 -22.17
C SER A 18 -19.47 -0.04 -21.09
N PRO A 19 -20.29 -1.11 -21.15
CA PRO A 19 -20.26 -2.20 -20.17
C PRO A 19 -19.04 -3.12 -20.34
N ASN A 20 -18.25 -2.94 -21.40
CA ASN A 20 -17.18 -3.86 -21.79
C ASN A 20 -16.08 -3.98 -20.72
N GLY A 21 -15.74 -2.89 -20.02
CA GLY A 21 -14.79 -2.92 -18.92
C GLY A 21 -15.27 -3.79 -17.75
N ILE A 22 -16.55 -3.68 -17.40
CA ILE A 22 -17.18 -4.45 -16.32
C ILE A 22 -17.23 -5.93 -16.69
N LEU A 23 -17.65 -6.26 -17.91
CA LEU A 23 -17.70 -7.64 -18.42
C LEU A 23 -16.30 -8.27 -18.45
N LEU A 24 -15.30 -7.53 -18.93
CA LEU A 24 -13.92 -7.98 -18.92
C LEU A 24 -13.45 -8.30 -17.50
N PHE A 25 -13.70 -7.39 -16.55
CA PHE A 25 -13.30 -7.62 -15.17
C PHE A 25 -14.03 -8.80 -14.54
N ARG A 26 -15.31 -9.04 -14.86
CA ARG A 26 -16.03 -10.23 -14.39
C ARG A 26 -15.37 -11.53 -14.85
N GLU A 27 -14.95 -11.61 -16.11
CA GLU A 27 -14.24 -12.80 -16.60
C GLU A 27 -12.86 -12.96 -15.96
N VAL A 28 -12.14 -11.85 -15.72
CA VAL A 28 -10.89 -11.86 -14.95
C VAL A 28 -11.13 -12.35 -13.52
N SER A 29 -12.16 -11.85 -12.84
CA SER A 29 -12.53 -12.26 -11.49
C SER A 29 -12.81 -13.75 -11.42
N LYS A 30 -13.66 -14.29 -12.31
CA LYS A 30 -13.96 -15.73 -12.37
C LYS A 30 -12.68 -16.57 -12.52
N LEU A 31 -11.77 -16.15 -13.40
CA LEU A 31 -10.50 -16.84 -13.60
C LEU A 31 -9.63 -16.84 -12.34
N ILE A 32 -9.51 -15.68 -11.68
CA ILE A 32 -8.71 -15.51 -10.46
C ILE A 32 -9.31 -16.32 -9.30
N VAL A 33 -10.63 -16.33 -9.14
CA VAL A 33 -11.34 -17.12 -8.12
C VAL A 33 -11.19 -18.61 -8.36
N ALA A 34 -11.38 -19.08 -9.60
CA ALA A 34 -11.23 -20.50 -9.94
C ALA A 34 -9.80 -20.98 -9.72
N TYR A 35 -8.81 -20.22 -10.19
CA TYR A 35 -7.40 -20.54 -10.02
C TYR A 35 -6.99 -20.48 -8.54
N GLY A 36 -7.32 -19.39 -7.85
CA GLY A 36 -6.96 -19.15 -6.46
C GLY A 36 -7.54 -20.21 -5.51
N SER A 37 -8.79 -20.60 -5.72
CA SER A 37 -9.44 -21.65 -4.93
C SER A 37 -8.74 -23.00 -5.13
N ARG A 38 -8.32 -23.30 -6.36
CA ARG A 38 -7.62 -24.55 -6.68
C ARG A 38 -6.21 -24.57 -6.10
N ILE A 39 -5.43 -23.50 -6.25
CA ILE A 39 -4.03 -23.46 -5.83
C ILE A 39 -3.88 -23.46 -4.30
N LEU A 40 -4.83 -22.85 -3.58
CA LEU A 40 -4.85 -22.86 -2.12
C LEU A 40 -5.19 -24.23 -1.54
N ALA A 41 -6.01 -25.03 -2.25
CA ALA A 41 -6.38 -26.38 -1.84
C ALA A 41 -5.30 -27.44 -2.12
N LEU A 42 -4.26 -27.11 -2.91
CA LEU A 42 -3.19 -28.06 -3.22
C LEU A 42 -2.19 -28.18 -2.05
N PRO A 43 -1.73 -29.41 -1.74
CA PRO A 43 -0.69 -29.61 -0.74
C PRO A 43 0.64 -29.01 -1.22
N ASN A 44 1.49 -28.62 -0.27
CA ASN A 44 2.81 -28.10 -0.59
C ASN A 44 3.68 -29.24 -1.16
N ALA A 45 4.12 -29.07 -2.41
CA ALA A 45 5.06 -29.99 -3.08
C ALA A 45 6.51 -29.67 -2.70
N ALA A 46 7.46 -30.54 -3.05
CA ALA A 46 8.89 -30.29 -2.81
C ALA A 46 9.40 -29.02 -3.53
N ASP A 47 8.91 -28.73 -4.74
CA ASP A 47 9.18 -27.48 -5.47
C ASP A 47 8.01 -26.49 -5.33
N ILE A 48 7.86 -25.91 -4.13
CA ILE A 48 6.77 -24.98 -3.82
C ILE A 48 6.77 -23.79 -4.79
N TYR A 49 7.94 -23.34 -5.23
CA TYR A 49 8.03 -22.19 -6.13
C TYR A 49 7.41 -22.50 -7.50
N ALA A 50 7.81 -23.59 -8.15
CA ALA A 50 7.30 -23.91 -9.48
C ALA A 50 5.81 -24.26 -9.47
N PHE A 51 5.35 -24.98 -8.45
CA PHE A 51 3.98 -25.48 -8.39
C PHE A 51 2.97 -24.49 -7.79
N LYS A 52 3.40 -23.59 -6.90
CA LYS A 52 2.49 -22.70 -6.16
C LYS A 52 2.80 -21.23 -6.44
N TYR A 53 4.00 -20.77 -6.08
CA TYR A 53 4.33 -19.35 -6.13
C TYR A 53 4.32 -18.78 -7.54
N LYS A 54 4.74 -19.58 -8.53
CA LYS A 54 4.78 -19.13 -9.93
C LYS A 54 3.42 -18.69 -10.44
N GLY A 55 2.38 -19.49 -10.20
CA GLY A 55 1.05 -19.15 -10.68
C GLY A 55 0.35 -18.11 -9.80
N ILE A 56 0.67 -18.05 -8.49
CA ILE A 56 0.19 -16.96 -7.62
C ILE A 56 0.70 -15.61 -8.12
N TRP A 57 2.00 -15.43 -8.36
CA TRP A 57 2.50 -14.11 -8.80
C TRP A 57 1.95 -13.70 -10.17
N ILE A 58 1.69 -14.66 -11.08
CA ILE A 58 1.03 -14.39 -12.37
C ILE A 58 -0.41 -13.91 -12.13
N SER A 59 -1.14 -14.57 -11.23
CA SER A 59 -2.53 -14.22 -10.89
C SER A 59 -2.61 -12.84 -10.25
N LEU A 60 -1.71 -12.53 -9.30
CA LEU A 60 -1.59 -11.19 -8.73
C LEU A 60 -1.30 -10.15 -9.79
N THR A 61 -0.36 -10.43 -10.71
CA THR A 61 -0.04 -9.51 -11.81
C THR A 61 -1.25 -9.23 -12.71
N ILE A 62 -2.06 -10.24 -13.00
CA ILE A 62 -3.30 -10.07 -13.78
C ILE A 62 -4.26 -9.15 -13.01
N LEU A 63 -4.51 -9.43 -11.74
CA LEU A 63 -5.45 -8.65 -10.94
C LEU A 63 -4.97 -7.21 -10.75
N THR A 64 -3.70 -6.99 -10.39
CA THR A 64 -3.11 -5.65 -10.23
C THR A 64 -3.29 -4.80 -11.49
N ARG A 65 -3.04 -5.38 -12.67
CA ARG A 65 -3.22 -4.67 -13.95
C ARG A 65 -4.68 -4.36 -14.25
N ALA A 66 -5.59 -5.26 -13.88
CA ALA A 66 -7.02 -5.05 -14.06
C ALA A 66 -7.56 -3.94 -13.15
N LEU A 67 -7.08 -3.89 -11.90
CA LEU A 67 -7.46 -2.87 -10.91
C LEU A 67 -6.86 -1.50 -11.26
N ALA A 68 -5.58 -1.44 -11.64
CA ALA A 68 -4.89 -0.19 -11.98
C ALA A 68 -5.17 0.31 -13.41
N GLY A 69 -5.95 -0.42 -14.21
CA GLY A 69 -6.15 -0.15 -15.63
C GLY A 69 -7.05 1.05 -15.94
N ASN A 70 -7.76 1.59 -14.93
CA ASN A 70 -8.69 2.74 -15.03
C ASN A 70 -9.79 2.61 -16.09
N TYR A 71 -10.10 1.39 -16.52
CA TYR A 71 -11.12 1.11 -17.55
C TYR A 71 -12.43 0.53 -16.96
N VAL A 72 -12.51 0.43 -15.62
CA VAL A 72 -13.70 -0.04 -14.89
C VAL A 72 -13.92 0.88 -13.70
N ASN A 73 -15.16 1.35 -13.54
CA ASN A 73 -15.57 1.98 -12.28
C ASN A 73 -15.99 0.88 -11.29
N PHE A 74 -15.11 0.59 -10.34
CA PHE A 74 -15.32 -0.49 -9.38
C PHE A 74 -16.47 -0.26 -8.39
N GLY A 75 -16.90 0.99 -8.17
CA GLY A 75 -18.06 1.30 -7.33
C GLY A 75 -19.38 0.75 -7.88
N VAL A 76 -19.41 0.46 -9.19
CA VAL A 76 -20.56 -0.16 -9.86
C VAL A 76 -20.84 -1.56 -9.31
N PHE A 77 -19.82 -2.35 -8.96
CA PHE A 77 -20.02 -3.71 -8.45
C PHE A 77 -20.83 -3.72 -7.16
N GLU A 78 -20.53 -2.80 -6.23
CA GLU A 78 -21.26 -2.68 -4.97
C GLU A 78 -22.70 -2.19 -5.19
N LEU A 79 -22.89 -1.19 -6.07
CA LEU A 79 -24.21 -0.63 -6.38
C LEU A 79 -25.19 -1.65 -7.00
N TYR A 80 -24.67 -2.58 -7.82
CA TYR A 80 -25.48 -3.64 -8.46
C TYR A 80 -25.46 -4.97 -7.70
N GLY A 81 -24.82 -5.05 -6.53
CA GLY A 81 -24.69 -6.29 -5.74
C GLY A 81 -23.86 -7.38 -6.43
N ASP A 82 -23.00 -7.03 -7.37
CA ASP A 82 -22.12 -7.96 -8.09
C ASP A 82 -20.87 -8.24 -7.24
N ARG A 83 -20.70 -9.51 -6.84
CA ARG A 83 -19.61 -9.94 -5.96
C ARG A 83 -18.26 -10.13 -6.66
N ALA A 84 -18.17 -9.94 -7.98
CA ALA A 84 -16.94 -10.24 -8.74
C ALA A 84 -15.70 -9.54 -8.18
N LEU A 85 -15.80 -8.27 -7.78
CA LEU A 85 -14.67 -7.56 -7.17
C LEU A 85 -14.32 -8.10 -5.79
N ALA A 86 -15.31 -8.25 -4.92
CA ALA A 86 -15.12 -8.74 -3.55
C ALA A 86 -14.50 -10.14 -3.54
N ASP A 87 -15.00 -11.06 -4.36
CA ASP A 87 -14.52 -12.44 -4.44
C ASP A 87 -13.09 -12.50 -5.02
N ALA A 88 -12.76 -11.65 -5.99
CA ALA A 88 -11.41 -11.57 -6.56
C ALA A 88 -10.39 -11.00 -5.56
N LEU A 89 -10.78 -10.01 -4.76
CA LEU A 89 -9.92 -9.44 -3.71
C LEU A 89 -9.74 -10.41 -2.54
N ASP A 90 -10.81 -11.09 -2.10
CA ASP A 90 -10.76 -12.10 -1.03
C ASP A 90 -9.83 -13.26 -1.39
N ILE A 91 -9.96 -13.83 -2.60
CA ILE A 91 -9.09 -14.92 -3.02
C ILE A 91 -7.63 -14.46 -3.21
N ALA A 92 -7.40 -13.23 -3.68
CA ALA A 92 -6.07 -12.66 -3.82
C ALA A 92 -5.40 -12.45 -2.45
N LEU A 93 -6.15 -11.95 -1.47
CA LEU A 93 -5.69 -11.84 -0.08
C LEU A 93 -5.30 -13.20 0.48
N LYS A 94 -6.16 -14.21 0.33
CA LYS A 94 -5.85 -15.59 0.78
C LYS A 94 -4.59 -16.14 0.10
N MET A 95 -4.40 -15.88 -1.19
CA MET A 95 -3.19 -16.27 -1.91
C MET A 95 -1.94 -15.61 -1.33
N ILE A 96 -1.93 -14.29 -1.09
CA ILE A 96 -0.74 -13.62 -0.54
C ILE A 96 -0.46 -14.00 0.91
N LEU A 97 -1.50 -14.25 1.72
CA LEU A 97 -1.36 -14.68 3.11
C LEU A 97 -0.91 -16.14 3.24
N SER A 98 -1.07 -16.95 2.18
CA SER A 98 -0.60 -18.34 2.16
C SER A 98 0.92 -18.48 1.95
N ILE A 99 1.63 -17.39 1.67
CA ILE A 99 3.06 -17.38 1.36
C ILE A 99 3.82 -16.74 2.53
N PRO A 100 4.82 -17.40 3.11
CA PRO A 100 5.69 -16.79 4.12
C PRO A 100 6.39 -15.54 3.58
N LEU A 101 6.49 -14.49 4.40
CA LEU A 101 7.16 -13.24 3.99
C LEU A 101 8.61 -13.47 3.54
N ALA A 102 9.33 -14.40 4.17
CA ALA A 102 10.68 -14.79 3.76
C ALA A 102 10.75 -15.25 2.29
N ASP A 103 9.77 -16.04 1.84
CA ASP A 103 9.69 -16.51 0.45
C ASP A 103 9.30 -15.37 -0.50
N VAL A 104 8.37 -14.49 -0.08
CA VAL A 104 8.02 -13.29 -0.84
C VAL A 104 9.25 -12.45 -1.13
N LEU A 105 10.13 -12.25 -0.15
CA LEU A 105 11.35 -11.45 -0.29
C LEU A 105 12.48 -12.20 -1.01
N ALA A 106 12.51 -13.54 -0.96
CA ALA A 106 13.52 -14.35 -1.64
C ALA A 106 13.32 -14.40 -3.17
N PHE A 107 12.07 -14.48 -3.63
CA PHE A 107 11.76 -14.68 -5.05
C PHE A 107 11.40 -13.39 -5.79
N ARG A 108 12.36 -12.78 -6.51
CA ARG A 108 12.21 -11.47 -7.19
C ARG A 108 10.89 -11.24 -7.96
N LYS A 109 10.41 -12.24 -8.72
CA LYS A 109 9.15 -12.12 -9.49
C LYS A 109 7.92 -12.04 -8.58
N LEU A 110 7.93 -12.82 -7.52
CA LEU A 110 6.90 -12.83 -6.51
C LEU A 110 6.92 -11.53 -5.70
N THR A 111 8.10 -11.07 -5.26
CA THR A 111 8.28 -9.80 -4.55
C THR A 111 7.65 -8.64 -5.31
N ARG A 112 7.95 -8.53 -6.61
CA ARG A 112 7.42 -7.47 -7.49
C ARG A 112 5.90 -7.55 -7.64
N ALA A 113 5.35 -8.75 -7.84
CA ALA A 113 3.90 -8.91 -7.97
C ALA A 113 3.17 -8.62 -6.65
N TYR A 114 3.75 -9.03 -5.52
CA TYR A 114 3.21 -8.83 -4.19
C TYR A 114 3.10 -7.34 -3.84
N PHE A 115 4.19 -6.59 -3.92
CA PHE A 115 4.17 -5.16 -3.55
C PHE A 115 3.42 -4.29 -4.55
N ALA A 116 3.43 -4.63 -5.84
CA ALA A 116 2.57 -3.95 -6.81
C ALA A 116 1.07 -4.19 -6.52
N PHE A 117 0.69 -5.38 -6.07
CA PHE A 117 -0.70 -5.63 -5.64
C PHE A 117 -1.05 -4.84 -4.38
N LEU A 118 -0.18 -4.83 -3.37
CA LEU A 118 -0.42 -4.06 -2.15
C LEU A 118 -0.54 -2.55 -2.41
N GLU A 119 0.32 -1.97 -3.26
CA GLU A 119 0.22 -0.56 -3.67
C GLU A 119 -1.18 -0.22 -4.22
N VAL A 120 -1.72 -1.06 -5.11
CA VAL A 120 -3.07 -0.87 -5.66
C VAL A 120 -4.15 -1.07 -4.60
N LEU A 121 -3.97 -2.05 -3.71
CA LEU A 121 -4.91 -2.34 -2.64
C LEU A 121 -5.02 -1.15 -1.67
N PHE A 122 -3.90 -0.54 -1.27
CA PHE A 122 -3.88 0.62 -0.38
C PHE A 122 -4.32 1.92 -1.07
N SER A 123 -4.07 2.10 -2.36
CA SER A 123 -4.46 3.32 -3.08
C SER A 123 -5.94 3.36 -3.46
N SER A 124 -6.54 2.23 -3.84
CA SER A 124 -7.88 2.21 -4.45
C SER A 124 -8.89 1.36 -3.69
N HIS A 125 -8.44 0.43 -2.83
CA HIS A 125 -9.30 -0.56 -2.18
C HIS A 125 -8.96 -0.72 -0.69
N ILE A 126 -8.50 0.37 -0.04
CA ILE A 126 -7.94 0.33 1.32
C ILE A 126 -8.91 -0.25 2.35
N ASN A 127 -10.23 -0.03 2.16
CA ASN A 127 -11.29 -0.56 3.01
C ASN A 127 -11.22 -2.09 3.17
N VAL A 128 -10.75 -2.81 2.14
CA VAL A 128 -10.58 -4.26 2.20
C VAL A 128 -9.52 -4.65 3.22
N VAL A 129 -8.42 -3.90 3.30
CA VAL A 129 -7.33 -4.13 4.27
C VAL A 129 -7.76 -3.71 5.68
N LEU A 130 -8.47 -2.58 5.80
CA LEU A 130 -8.93 -2.05 7.09
C LEU A 130 -10.06 -2.87 7.72
N ASN A 131 -10.70 -3.78 6.97
CA ASN A 131 -11.75 -4.66 7.51
C ASN A 131 -11.22 -6.05 7.90
N LEU A 132 -9.92 -6.29 7.81
CA LEU A 132 -9.28 -7.52 8.28
C LEU A 132 -9.18 -7.54 9.81
N ASP A 133 -8.86 -8.70 10.39
CA ASP A 133 -8.50 -8.77 11.80
C ASP A 133 -7.13 -8.10 12.05
N THR A 134 -6.89 -7.65 13.28
CA THR A 134 -5.68 -6.90 13.66
C THR A 134 -4.40 -7.66 13.31
N ASN A 135 -4.34 -8.99 13.49
CA ASN A 135 -3.12 -9.74 13.20
C ASN A 135 -2.81 -9.77 11.71
N THR A 136 -3.82 -10.01 10.87
CA THR A 136 -3.65 -10.00 9.42
C THR A 136 -3.30 -8.60 8.90
N PHE A 137 -3.97 -7.56 9.42
CA PHE A 137 -3.64 -6.16 9.12
C PHE A 137 -2.17 -5.86 9.45
N MET A 138 -1.73 -6.20 10.66
CA MET A 138 -0.35 -5.96 11.11
C MET A 138 0.67 -6.75 10.29
N HIS A 139 0.37 -7.98 9.90
CA HIS A 139 1.22 -8.76 9.01
C HIS A 139 1.40 -8.08 7.64
N ILE A 140 0.32 -7.55 7.06
CA ILE A 140 0.38 -6.82 5.78
C ILE A 140 1.19 -5.53 5.93
N VAL A 141 0.92 -4.72 6.96
CA VAL A 141 1.66 -3.46 7.15
C VAL A 141 3.14 -3.71 7.49
N GLY A 142 3.46 -4.72 8.31
CA GLY A 142 4.83 -5.11 8.60
C GLY A 142 5.60 -5.61 7.36
N SER A 143 4.89 -6.22 6.40
CA SER A 143 5.49 -6.56 5.10
C SER A 143 5.88 -5.32 4.29
N LEU A 144 5.09 -4.23 4.36
CA LEU A 144 5.42 -2.96 3.71
C LEU A 144 6.68 -2.34 4.31
N GLU A 145 6.79 -2.35 5.64
CA GLU A 145 7.99 -1.89 6.36
C GLU A 145 9.22 -2.70 5.95
N SER A 146 9.09 -4.03 5.84
CA SER A 146 10.17 -4.90 5.35
C SER A 146 10.55 -4.59 3.90
N GLY A 147 9.57 -4.25 3.05
CA GLY A 147 9.81 -3.83 1.67
C GLY A 147 10.45 -2.45 1.53
N LEU A 148 10.22 -1.53 2.47
CA LEU A 148 10.89 -0.22 2.53
C LEU A 148 12.41 -0.38 2.70
N LYS A 149 12.83 -1.32 3.55
CA LYS A 149 14.24 -1.68 3.82
C LYS A 149 14.88 -2.48 2.67
N GLY A 150 14.14 -2.76 1.60
CA GLY A 150 14.62 -3.52 0.46
C GLY A 150 15.52 -2.69 -0.47
N LEU A 151 16.48 -3.37 -1.13
CA LEU A 151 17.43 -2.73 -2.06
C LEU A 151 16.80 -2.27 -3.40
N ASP A 152 15.62 -2.77 -3.75
CA ASP A 152 14.95 -2.42 -5.01
C ASP A 152 14.14 -1.13 -4.82
N THR A 153 14.62 -0.03 -5.42
CA THR A 153 14.01 1.31 -5.32
C THR A 153 12.58 1.37 -5.83
N ASN A 154 12.20 0.50 -6.76
CA ASN A 154 10.83 0.40 -7.22
C ASN A 154 9.95 -0.17 -6.10
N ILE A 155 10.34 -1.29 -5.51
CA ILE A 155 9.61 -1.91 -4.38
C ILE A 155 9.51 -0.92 -3.20
N SER A 156 10.61 -0.28 -2.84
CA SER A 156 10.63 0.73 -1.78
C SER A 156 9.65 1.88 -2.06
N SER A 157 9.57 2.36 -3.32
CA SER A 157 8.60 3.39 -3.72
C SER A 157 7.14 2.92 -3.63
N GLN A 158 6.86 1.67 -3.99
CA GLN A 158 5.52 1.08 -3.89
C GLN A 158 5.08 0.94 -2.43
N CYS A 159 5.99 0.48 -1.55
CA CYS A 159 5.73 0.42 -0.12
C CYS A 159 5.51 1.82 0.46
N ALA A 160 6.33 2.80 0.09
CA ALA A 160 6.19 4.18 0.53
C ALA A 160 4.83 4.77 0.13
N SER A 161 4.37 4.49 -1.09
CA SER A 161 3.04 4.90 -1.54
C SER A 161 1.92 4.21 -0.75
N ALA A 162 2.02 2.90 -0.49
CA ALA A 162 1.03 2.18 0.31
C ALA A 162 0.95 2.72 1.75
N VAL A 163 2.09 2.98 2.38
CA VAL A 163 2.19 3.59 3.72
C VAL A 163 1.62 5.01 3.72
N ASP A 164 1.91 5.83 2.70
CA ASP A 164 1.36 7.19 2.59
C ASP A 164 -0.16 7.17 2.47
N ASN A 165 -0.73 6.25 1.69
CA ASN A 165 -2.18 6.10 1.59
C ASN A 165 -2.81 5.70 2.93
N LEU A 166 -2.18 4.78 3.68
CA LEU A 166 -2.63 4.40 5.02
C LEU A 166 -2.59 5.58 6.01
N ALA A 167 -1.45 6.26 6.07
CA ALA A 167 -1.25 7.42 6.94
C ALA A 167 -2.20 8.57 6.56
N ALA A 168 -2.32 8.89 5.28
CA ALA A 168 -3.25 9.91 4.79
C ALA A 168 -4.71 9.57 5.11
N PHE A 169 -5.11 8.30 5.01
CA PHE A 169 -6.45 7.86 5.41
C PHE A 169 -6.68 8.09 6.90
N TYR A 170 -5.71 7.72 7.75
CA TYR A 170 -5.78 7.99 9.20
C TYR A 170 -5.89 9.49 9.47
N PHE A 171 -4.98 10.29 8.89
CA PHE A 171 -4.95 11.73 9.09
C PHE A 171 -6.27 12.40 8.72
N ASN A 172 -6.82 12.08 7.54
CA ASN A 172 -8.04 12.72 7.05
C ASN A 172 -9.30 12.28 7.83
N ASN A 173 -9.39 11.01 8.23
CA ASN A 173 -10.63 10.45 8.82
C ASN A 173 -10.62 10.43 10.36
N ILE A 174 -9.44 10.49 10.99
CA ILE A 174 -9.29 10.33 12.44
C ILE A 174 -8.63 11.56 13.06
N THR A 175 -7.55 12.08 12.47
CA THR A 175 -6.85 13.25 13.03
C THR A 175 -7.56 14.57 12.74
N MET A 176 -8.07 14.75 11.52
CA MET A 176 -8.80 15.93 11.08
C MET A 176 -10.32 15.80 11.17
N GLY A 177 -10.83 14.56 11.25
CA GLY A 177 -12.25 14.30 11.42
C GLY A 177 -12.71 14.57 12.86
N GLU A 178 -13.96 15.02 13.02
CA GLU A 178 -14.56 15.25 14.35
C GLU A 178 -14.78 13.94 15.12
N ALA A 179 -15.02 12.83 14.41
CA ALA A 179 -15.05 11.46 14.90
C ALA A 179 -15.00 10.46 13.73
N PRO A 180 -14.47 9.23 13.90
CA PRO A 180 -14.48 8.21 12.85
C PRO A 180 -15.92 7.75 12.56
N THR A 181 -16.51 8.23 11.47
CA THR A 181 -17.91 7.95 11.08
C THR A 181 -18.04 6.72 10.20
N THR A 182 -16.99 6.32 9.47
CA THR A 182 -17.01 5.16 8.59
C THR A 182 -16.53 3.91 9.32
N HIS A 183 -17.08 2.75 8.97
CA HIS A 183 -16.68 1.46 9.57
C HIS A 183 -15.17 1.20 9.40
N SER A 184 -14.60 1.56 8.25
CA SER A 184 -13.17 1.43 7.98
C SER A 184 -12.31 2.37 8.82
N ALA A 185 -12.77 3.60 9.11
CA ALA A 185 -12.08 4.50 10.04
C ALA A 185 -12.10 3.96 11.48
N ILE A 186 -13.24 3.43 11.93
CA ILE A 186 -13.38 2.82 13.26
C ILE A 186 -12.45 1.60 13.39
N ASN A 187 -12.39 0.73 12.38
CA ASN A 187 -11.49 -0.41 12.40
C ASN A 187 -10.02 0.00 12.39
N LEU A 188 -9.64 1.00 11.59
CA LEU A 188 -8.29 1.52 11.62
C LEU A 188 -7.94 2.12 13.00
N SER A 189 -8.83 2.89 13.61
CA SER A 189 -8.64 3.37 14.99
C SER A 189 -8.42 2.21 15.97
N ARG A 190 -9.17 1.11 15.83
CA ARG A 190 -8.98 -0.11 16.64
C ARG A 190 -7.61 -0.74 16.41
N HIS A 191 -7.19 -0.96 15.17
CA HIS A 191 -5.88 -1.53 14.85
C HIS A 191 -4.73 -0.70 15.44
N ILE A 192 -4.82 0.63 15.35
CA ILE A 192 -3.80 1.52 15.89
C ILE A 192 -3.85 1.56 17.43
N ALA A 193 -5.03 1.46 18.05
CA ALA A 193 -5.15 1.34 19.50
C ALA A 193 -4.53 0.04 20.04
N ASP A 194 -4.70 -1.07 19.31
CA ASP A 194 -4.10 -2.38 19.65
C ASP A 194 -2.57 -2.38 19.44
N CYS A 195 -2.07 -1.54 18.53
CA CYS A 195 -0.66 -1.47 18.14
C CYS A 195 -0.17 -0.01 17.99
N PRO A 196 -0.03 0.75 19.10
CA PRO A 196 0.25 2.18 19.07
C PRO A 196 1.62 2.54 18.46
N ASN A 197 2.56 1.58 18.46
CA ASN A 197 3.90 1.77 17.93
C ASN A 197 4.00 1.60 16.40
N LEU A 198 2.92 1.23 15.70
CA LEU A 198 2.95 0.97 14.25
C LEU A 198 3.46 2.16 13.45
N PHE A 199 2.86 3.34 13.63
CA PHE A 199 3.28 4.54 12.89
C PHE A 199 4.64 5.09 13.33
N PRO A 200 4.97 5.17 14.64
CA PRO A 200 6.31 5.53 15.09
C PRO A 200 7.43 4.65 14.53
N GLU A 201 7.27 3.32 14.52
CA GLU A 201 8.32 2.41 14.01
C GLU A 201 8.51 2.53 12.49
N ILE A 202 7.42 2.72 11.73
CA ILE A 202 7.52 3.00 10.28
C ILE A 202 8.21 4.34 10.03
N LEU A 203 7.86 5.39 10.80
CA LEU A 203 8.49 6.71 10.67
C LEU A 203 9.99 6.64 10.99
N LYS A 204 10.37 5.93 12.05
CA LYS A 204 11.76 5.67 12.42
C LYS A 204 12.50 4.95 11.29
N THR A 205 11.92 3.89 10.74
CA THR A 205 12.48 3.18 9.57
C THR A 205 12.71 4.12 8.39
N LEU A 206 11.76 5.00 8.07
CA LEU A 206 11.91 5.96 6.98
C LEU A 206 13.05 6.96 7.24
N PHE A 207 13.20 7.42 8.48
CA PHE A 207 14.34 8.26 8.87
C PHE A 207 15.67 7.53 8.73
N GLU A 208 15.75 6.29 9.20
CA GLU A 208 16.94 5.47 9.08
C GLU A 208 17.38 5.32 7.62
N ILE A 209 16.42 5.01 6.72
CA ILE A 209 16.66 4.91 5.27
C ILE A 209 17.14 6.25 4.70
N VAL A 210 16.41 7.34 4.93
CA VAL A 210 16.73 8.63 4.30
C VAL A 210 18.06 9.21 4.79
N LEU A 211 18.37 9.04 6.07
CA LEU A 211 19.58 9.63 6.66
C LEU A 211 20.83 8.79 6.39
N PHE A 212 20.73 7.48 6.54
CA PHE A 212 21.91 6.60 6.52
C PHE A 212 22.11 5.86 5.19
N GLU A 213 21.08 5.70 4.36
CA GLU A 213 21.18 5.00 3.09
C GLU A 213 21.25 5.94 1.90
N ASP A 214 21.87 5.47 0.80
CA ASP A 214 21.83 6.15 -0.49
C ASP A 214 20.53 5.82 -1.24
N CYS A 215 19.42 6.39 -0.75
CA CYS A 215 18.11 6.22 -1.37
C CYS A 215 17.94 7.18 -2.58
N GLY A 216 17.75 6.61 -3.77
CA GLY A 216 17.45 7.37 -5.01
C GLY A 216 15.98 7.79 -5.15
N ASN A 217 15.11 7.31 -4.27
CA ASN A 217 13.65 7.54 -4.29
C ASN A 217 13.17 8.42 -3.12
N GLN A 218 13.99 9.37 -2.68
CA GLN A 218 13.68 10.27 -1.56
C GLN A 218 12.31 10.96 -1.70
N TRP A 219 11.92 11.30 -2.92
CA TRP A 219 10.60 11.89 -3.21
C TRP A 219 9.43 10.97 -2.84
N SER A 220 9.58 9.65 -3.03
CA SER A 220 8.57 8.67 -2.64
C SER A 220 8.54 8.52 -1.12
N LEU A 221 9.70 8.54 -0.46
CA LEU A 221 9.85 8.35 0.99
C LEU A 221 9.40 9.59 1.79
N SER A 222 9.53 10.79 1.26
CA SER A 222 9.15 12.03 1.96
C SER A 222 7.64 12.13 2.22
N ARG A 223 6.81 11.58 1.32
CA ARG A 223 5.35 11.63 1.44
C ARG A 223 4.80 10.90 2.67
N PRO A 224 5.08 9.59 2.87
CA PRO A 224 4.65 8.91 4.08
C PRO A 224 5.27 9.52 5.34
N MET A 225 6.50 10.05 5.27
CA MET A 225 7.12 10.73 6.42
C MET A 225 6.28 11.95 6.86
N LEU A 226 5.90 12.83 5.93
CA LEU A 226 5.05 13.97 6.26
C LEU A 226 3.72 13.51 6.86
N SER A 227 3.05 12.55 6.23
CA SER A 227 1.77 12.01 6.71
C SER A 227 1.88 11.45 8.13
N LEU A 228 2.94 10.70 8.43
CA LEU A 228 3.19 10.13 9.76
C LEU A 228 3.55 11.20 10.80
N ILE A 229 4.35 12.21 10.43
CA ILE A 229 4.70 13.32 11.33
C ILE A 229 3.43 14.08 11.74
N LEU A 230 2.57 14.44 10.79
CA LEU A 230 1.34 15.19 11.06
C LEU A 230 0.32 14.42 11.93
N ILE A 231 0.36 13.08 11.89
CA ILE A 231 -0.43 12.23 12.81
C ILE A 231 0.17 12.24 14.21
N SER A 232 1.51 12.24 14.32
CA SER A 232 2.23 12.19 15.59
C SER A 232 2.23 13.52 16.37
N GLU A 233 1.90 14.65 15.72
CA GLU A 233 1.74 15.97 16.38
C GLU A 233 0.49 16.07 17.31
N GLN A 234 -0.18 14.95 17.60
CA GLN A 234 -1.13 14.90 18.70
C GLN A 234 -0.42 15.10 20.05
N PRO A 235 -1.06 15.72 21.06
CA PRO A 235 -0.41 16.12 22.30
C PRO A 235 -0.10 14.90 23.17
N ALA A 236 1.03 14.25 22.91
CA ALA A 236 1.65 13.30 23.81
C ALA A 236 3.09 13.78 24.06
N ASP A 237 3.39 14.07 25.33
CA ASP A 237 4.60 14.68 25.89
C ASP A 237 5.94 13.99 25.57
N GLN A 238 6.00 13.05 24.61
CA GLN A 238 7.13 12.12 24.45
C GLN A 238 8.24 12.55 23.48
N HIS A 239 8.12 13.66 22.74
CA HIS A 239 9.06 13.93 21.63
C HIS A 239 9.90 15.21 21.73
N GLN A 240 10.08 15.79 22.92
CA GLN A 240 10.78 17.07 23.15
C GLN A 240 12.21 17.17 22.56
N ARG A 241 12.95 16.06 22.41
CA ARG A 241 14.31 16.07 21.82
C ARG A 241 14.32 15.98 20.29
N LEU A 242 13.25 15.47 19.68
CA LEU A 242 13.12 15.37 18.24
C LEU A 242 12.72 16.72 17.63
N PHE A 243 11.92 17.52 18.33
CA PHE A 243 11.36 18.80 17.85
C PHE A 243 12.40 19.80 17.29
N LEU A 244 13.57 19.95 17.92
CA LEU A 244 14.57 20.94 17.49
C LEU A 244 15.19 20.65 16.10
N CYS A 245 15.33 19.37 15.71
CA CYS A 245 15.75 19.02 14.35
C CYS A 245 14.56 19.07 13.36
N PHE A 246 13.35 18.82 13.86
CA PHE A 246 12.12 18.90 13.08
C PHE A 246 11.72 20.33 12.71
N ASP A 247 12.08 21.35 13.49
CA ASP A 247 11.75 22.75 13.18
C ASP A 247 12.20 23.18 11.78
N LYS A 248 13.42 22.79 11.38
CA LYS A 248 13.93 23.00 10.01
C LYS A 248 13.17 22.18 8.98
N LEU A 249 12.82 20.95 9.30
CA LEU A 249 12.10 20.06 8.41
C LEU A 249 10.67 20.55 8.14
N MET A 250 10.04 21.13 9.17
CA MET A 250 8.67 21.62 9.16
C MET A 250 8.55 23.12 8.85
N THR A 251 9.64 23.78 8.45
CA THR A 251 9.60 25.21 8.09
C THR A 251 8.68 25.44 6.90
N ASP A 252 7.67 26.31 7.09
CA ASP A 252 6.57 26.59 6.16
C ASP A 252 5.72 25.35 5.77
N VAL A 253 5.80 24.26 6.54
CA VAL A 253 4.94 23.09 6.34
C VAL A 253 3.65 23.29 7.13
N THR A 254 2.51 23.21 6.45
CA THR A 254 1.20 23.33 7.08
C THR A 254 0.69 21.98 7.56
N ARG A 255 -0.34 21.97 8.41
CA ARG A 255 -1.00 20.74 8.85
C ARG A 255 -1.99 20.23 7.79
N SER A 256 -1.49 19.89 6.61
CA SER A 256 -2.29 19.44 5.46
C SER A 256 -1.49 18.47 4.58
N LEU A 257 -2.19 17.67 3.76
CA LEU A 257 -1.58 16.70 2.83
C LEU A 257 -1.73 17.11 1.36
N ASP A 258 -1.91 18.39 1.08
CA ASP A 258 -1.97 18.90 -0.28
C ASP A 258 -0.60 18.79 -0.99
N SER A 259 -0.62 18.85 -2.32
CA SER A 259 0.57 18.66 -3.14
C SER A 259 1.65 19.70 -2.86
N LYS A 260 1.28 20.98 -2.71
CA LYS A 260 2.24 22.06 -2.45
C LYS A 260 2.96 21.85 -1.13
N ASN A 261 2.21 21.44 -0.09
CA ASN A 261 2.79 21.18 1.22
C ASN A 261 3.73 19.96 1.21
N ARG A 262 3.34 18.87 0.53
CA ARG A 262 4.20 17.69 0.32
C ARG A 262 5.51 18.03 -0.42
N ASP A 263 5.42 18.86 -1.45
CA ASP A 263 6.58 19.29 -2.23
C ASP A 263 7.53 20.14 -1.36
N LYS A 264 6.98 21.06 -0.56
CA LYS A 264 7.74 21.89 0.39
C LYS A 264 8.46 21.04 1.44
N PHE A 265 7.77 20.09 2.07
CA PHE A 265 8.41 19.15 3.00
C PHE A 265 9.54 18.36 2.33
N THR A 266 9.35 17.91 1.09
CA THR A 266 10.38 17.17 0.34
C THR A 266 11.63 18.02 0.08
N GLN A 267 11.45 19.31 -0.21
CA GLN A 267 12.57 20.26 -0.34
C GLN A 267 13.31 20.42 0.99
N ASN A 268 12.59 20.63 2.09
CA ASN A 268 13.18 20.77 3.42
C ASN A 268 13.95 19.51 3.82
N LEU A 269 13.41 18.32 3.53
CA LEU A 269 14.07 17.03 3.79
C LEU A 269 15.37 16.89 3.01
N THR A 270 15.42 17.37 1.77
CA THR A 270 16.63 17.36 0.95
C THR A 270 17.73 18.20 1.57
N VAL A 271 17.39 19.42 2.02
CA VAL A 271 18.33 20.31 2.70
C VAL A 271 18.79 19.68 4.02
N PHE A 272 17.86 19.16 4.83
CA PHE A 272 18.15 18.50 6.09
C PHE A 272 19.14 17.34 5.94
N ARG A 273 18.89 16.45 4.96
CA ARG A 273 19.76 15.31 4.66
C ARG A 273 21.16 15.77 4.25
N HIS A 274 21.27 16.82 3.44
CA HIS A 274 22.57 17.36 3.03
C HIS A 274 23.33 17.94 4.21
N GLU A 275 22.68 18.74 5.06
CA GLU A 275 23.31 19.30 6.28
C GLU A 275 23.77 18.19 7.24
N PHE A 276 22.98 17.12 7.38
CA PHE A 276 23.31 15.99 8.23
C PHE A 276 24.55 15.24 7.75
N ARG A 277 24.70 15.02 6.44
CA ARG A 277 25.85 14.29 5.84
C ARG A 277 27.16 15.08 5.81
N VAL A 278 27.09 16.41 5.96
CA VAL A 278 28.27 17.29 5.98
C VAL A 278 28.87 17.39 7.39
N LYS A 279 28.15 16.97 8.43
CA LYS A 279 28.62 16.89 9.82
C LYS A 279 29.14 15.51 10.16
#